data_AF-A0A914B4B6-F1
#
_entry.id   AF-A0A914B4B6-F1
#
_cell.length_a   1.000
_cell.length_b   1.000
_cell.length_c   1.000
_cell.angle_alpha   90.00
_cell.angle_beta   90.00
_cell.angle_gamma   90.00
#
_symmetry.space_group_name_H-M   'P 1'
#
loop_
_entity.id
_entity.type
_entity.pdbx_description
1 polymer ?
#
loop_
_entity_poly.entity_id
_entity_poly.type
_entity_poly.pdbx_seq_one_letter_code
_entity_poly.pdbx_strand_id
1 'polypeptide(L)'
;MSDPVTEENKDCDPDRTAEILEETARDYAEYVMVDPQREKLQLDEKIEEMLTRLDEFCAVVDMIRTDSSLSLNRSLPGIHAKAQEIKAIFHRIDKLEEFVSVVRDNVATMEEEVNEVEKEQGTLHSIKNLLSALPVFTTKRSTGPKPPKKFTPLEIFKTSDYIKAEPAEATPNPEANSENT
;
A
#
# COMPACT_ATOMS: atom_id res chain seq x y z
N MET A 1 -14.47 99.45 -46.81
CA MET A 1 -13.93 98.09 -46.96
C MET A 1 -14.56 97.26 -45.86
N SER A 2 -15.60 96.51 -46.19
CA SER A 2 -16.29 95.61 -45.28
C SER A 2 -16.53 94.34 -46.08
N ASP A 3 -15.77 93.29 -45.78
CA ASP A 3 -16.02 91.97 -46.32
C ASP A 3 -17.25 91.39 -45.63
N PRO A 4 -18.29 90.97 -46.36
CA PRO A 4 -19.37 90.22 -45.74
C PRO A 4 -18.91 88.77 -45.55
N VAL A 5 -19.02 88.30 -44.31
CA VAL A 5 -18.93 86.87 -43.97
C VAL A 5 -20.06 86.16 -44.70
N THR A 6 -19.72 85.35 -45.68
CA THR A 6 -20.63 84.41 -46.33
C THR A 6 -20.98 83.33 -45.31
N GLU A 7 -22.17 83.40 -44.71
CA GLU A 7 -22.79 82.25 -44.05
C GLU A 7 -23.03 81.18 -45.12
N GLU A 8 -22.20 80.14 -45.12
CA GLU A 8 -22.52 78.88 -45.80
C GLU A 8 -23.78 78.29 -45.15
N ASN A 9 -24.93 78.51 -45.79
CA ASN A 9 -26.11 77.69 -45.58
C ASN A 9 -25.77 76.27 -46.02
N LYS A 10 -25.44 75.43 -45.05
CA LYS A 10 -25.29 73.99 -45.22
C LYS A 10 -26.67 73.45 -45.56
N ASP A 11 -26.91 73.18 -46.85
CA ASP A 11 -28.09 72.50 -47.36
C ASP A 11 -28.32 71.23 -46.52
N CYS A 12 -29.27 71.33 -45.60
CA CYS A 12 -29.65 70.24 -44.73
C CYS A 12 -30.75 69.53 -45.47
N ASP A 13 -30.41 68.41 -46.14
CA ASP A 13 -31.38 67.54 -46.78
C ASP A 13 -32.40 67.11 -45.71
N PRO A 14 -33.64 67.63 -45.78
CA PRO A 14 -34.63 67.41 -44.74
C PRO A 14 -35.04 65.94 -44.66
N ASP A 15 -34.90 65.19 -45.75
CA ASP A 15 -35.23 63.77 -45.83
C ASP A 15 -34.22 62.93 -45.05
N ARG A 16 -32.92 63.19 -45.26
CA ARG A 16 -31.84 62.54 -44.50
C ARG A 16 -31.87 62.89 -43.01
N THR A 17 -32.27 64.11 -42.67
CA THR A 17 -32.40 64.53 -41.27
C THR A 17 -33.57 63.84 -40.57
N ALA A 18 -34.68 63.64 -41.29
CA ALA A 18 -35.83 62.90 -40.79
C ALA A 18 -35.52 61.41 -40.60
N GLU A 19 -34.77 60.81 -41.53
CA GLU A 19 -34.32 59.41 -41.43
C GLU A 19 -33.47 59.17 -40.18
N ILE A 20 -32.45 60.01 -39.95
CA ILE A 20 -31.59 59.91 -38.76
C ILE A 20 -32.40 60.13 -37.48
N LEU A 21 -33.36 61.05 -37.49
CA LEU A 21 -34.23 61.30 -36.33
C LEU A 21 -35.13 60.09 -36.04
N GLU A 22 -35.67 59.44 -37.08
CA GLU A 22 -36.51 58.25 -36.91
C GLU A 22 -35.68 57.06 -36.43
N GLU A 23 -34.50 56.84 -37.00
CA GLU A 23 -33.56 55.80 -36.58
C GLU A 23 -33.14 56.00 -35.12
N THR A 24 -32.68 57.20 -34.75
CA THR A 24 -32.30 57.50 -33.37
C THR A 24 -33.49 57.40 -32.41
N ALA A 25 -34.68 57.89 -32.78
CA ALA A 25 -35.87 57.75 -31.94
C ALA A 25 -36.26 56.27 -31.74
N ARG A 26 -36.09 55.44 -32.78
CA ARG A 26 -36.35 53.98 -32.72
C ARG A 26 -35.34 53.29 -31.79
N ASP A 27 -34.07 53.59 -31.93
CA ASP A 27 -33.00 53.04 -31.09
C ASP A 27 -33.22 53.41 -29.61
N TYR A 28 -33.58 54.67 -29.32
CA TYR A 28 -33.90 55.10 -27.96
C TYR A 28 -35.21 54.50 -27.43
N ALA A 29 -36.21 54.30 -28.29
CA ALA A 29 -37.47 53.66 -27.91
C ALA A 29 -37.28 52.19 -27.52
N GLU A 30 -36.34 51.48 -28.13
CA GLU A 30 -36.02 50.09 -27.79
C GLU A 30 -35.61 49.94 -26.32
N TYR A 31 -34.82 50.88 -25.78
CA TYR A 31 -34.46 50.89 -24.36
C TYR A 31 -35.64 51.10 -23.40
N VAL A 32 -36.73 51.71 -23.88
CA VAL A 32 -37.94 51.97 -23.07
C VAL A 32 -38.97 50.86 -23.23
N MET A 33 -38.94 50.13 -24.36
CA MET A 33 -39.80 48.99 -24.67
C MET A 33 -39.22 47.66 -24.18
N VAL A 34 -38.68 47.64 -22.96
CA VAL A 34 -38.34 46.38 -22.28
C VAL A 34 -39.63 45.77 -21.73
N ASP A 35 -39.82 44.46 -21.93
CA ASP A 35 -40.91 43.68 -21.32
C ASP A 35 -40.46 43.17 -19.94
N PRO A 36 -40.88 43.82 -18.83
CA PRO A 36 -40.40 43.47 -17.50
C PRO A 36 -40.91 42.10 -17.05
N GLN A 37 -42.03 41.61 -17.61
CA GLN A 37 -42.57 40.29 -17.27
C GLN A 37 -41.69 39.19 -17.87
N ARG A 38 -41.22 39.40 -19.11
CA ARG A 38 -40.29 38.48 -19.76
C ARG A 38 -38.95 38.43 -19.04
N GLU A 39 -38.37 39.57 -18.69
CA GLU A 39 -37.09 39.60 -17.97
C GLU A 39 -37.20 38.95 -16.58
N LYS A 40 -38.30 39.23 -15.87
CA LYS A 40 -38.58 38.57 -14.59
C LYS A 40 -38.63 37.05 -14.75
N LEU A 41 -39.36 36.54 -15.74
CA LEU A 41 -39.50 35.11 -15.95
C LEU A 41 -38.15 34.45 -16.27
N GLN A 42 -37.32 35.09 -17.09
CA GLN A 42 -35.96 34.61 -17.35
C GLN A 42 -35.08 34.59 -16.10
N LEU A 43 -35.22 35.60 -15.23
CA LEU A 43 -34.52 35.64 -13.95
C LEU A 43 -35.00 34.52 -13.02
N ASP A 44 -36.31 34.31 -12.91
CA ASP A 44 -36.92 33.26 -12.10
C ASP A 44 -36.42 31.87 -12.55
N GLU A 45 -36.41 31.59 -13.86
CA GLU A 45 -35.84 30.35 -14.43
C GLU A 45 -34.36 30.16 -14.07
N LYS A 46 -33.57 31.24 -14.11
CA LYS A 46 -32.14 31.18 -13.75
C LYS A 46 -31.93 30.94 -12.26
N ILE A 47 -32.78 31.51 -11.41
CA ILE A 47 -32.75 31.26 -9.96
C ILE A 47 -33.08 29.79 -9.69
N GLU A 48 -34.12 29.24 -10.30
CA GLU A 48 -34.48 27.82 -10.15
C GLU A 48 -33.36 26.89 -10.62
N GLU A 49 -32.71 27.20 -11.75
CA GLU A 49 -31.54 26.46 -12.22
C GLU A 49 -30.39 26.50 -11.20
N MET A 50 -30.09 27.67 -10.63
CA MET A 50 -29.03 27.81 -9.62
C MET A 50 -29.36 27.10 -8.31
N LEU A 51 -30.63 27.14 -7.87
CA LEU A 51 -31.08 26.43 -6.67
C LEU A 51 -30.95 24.92 -6.85
N THR A 52 -31.34 24.40 -8.01
CA THR A 52 -31.19 22.97 -8.36
C THR A 52 -29.71 22.56 -8.32
N ARG A 53 -28.83 23.36 -8.94
CA ARG A 53 -27.38 23.09 -8.91
C ARG A 53 -26.82 23.14 -7.48
N LEU A 54 -27.30 24.05 -6.64
CA LEU A 54 -26.86 24.14 -5.24
C LEU A 54 -27.23 22.87 -4.46
N ASP A 55 -28.44 22.35 -4.65
CA ASP A 55 -28.88 21.10 -4.03
C ASP A 55 -28.03 19.91 -4.50
N GLU A 56 -27.70 19.84 -5.78
CA GLU A 56 -26.79 18.84 -6.34
C GLU A 56 -25.38 18.94 -5.72
N PHE A 57 -24.85 20.17 -5.58
CA PHE A 57 -23.56 20.39 -4.91
C PHE A 57 -23.58 19.92 -3.46
N CYS A 58 -24.65 20.20 -2.72
CA CYS A 58 -24.81 19.72 -1.35
C CYS A 58 -24.82 18.19 -1.29
N ALA A 59 -25.55 17.52 -2.19
CA ALA A 59 -25.58 16.06 -2.26
C ALA A 59 -24.18 15.46 -2.52
N VAL A 60 -23.40 16.07 -3.43
CA VAL A 60 -22.03 15.63 -3.71
C VAL A 60 -21.11 15.84 -2.50
N VAL A 61 -21.23 16.96 -1.79
CA VAL A 61 -20.44 17.22 -0.58
C VAL A 61 -20.76 16.19 0.52
N ASP A 62 -22.02 15.83 0.70
CA ASP A 62 -22.41 14.84 1.70
C ASP A 62 -21.93 13.44 1.33
N MET A 63 -21.93 13.09 0.05
CA MET A 63 -21.33 11.86 -0.45
C MET A 63 -19.82 11.82 -0.16
N ILE A 64 -19.08 12.91 -0.45
CA ILE A 64 -17.65 13.02 -0.15
C ILE A 64 -17.38 12.88 1.35
N ARG A 65 -18.19 13.54 2.19
CA ARG A 65 -18.06 13.44 3.65
C ARG A 65 -18.28 12.01 4.14
N THR A 66 -19.30 11.34 3.61
CA THR A 66 -19.61 9.94 3.96
C THR A 66 -18.49 9.01 3.53
N ASP A 67 -18.01 9.13 2.30
CA ASP A 67 -16.91 8.31 1.77
C ASP A 67 -15.58 8.54 2.52
N SER A 68 -15.28 9.81 2.83
CA SER A 68 -14.11 10.17 3.64
C SER A 68 -14.19 9.53 5.02
N SER A 69 -15.36 9.57 5.66
CA SER A 69 -15.59 8.93 6.96
C SER A 69 -15.42 7.42 6.88
N LEU A 70 -15.97 6.76 5.86
CA LEU A 70 -15.80 5.31 5.66
C LEU A 70 -14.32 4.95 5.45
N SER A 71 -13.63 5.71 4.60
CA SER A 71 -12.23 5.48 4.27
C SER A 71 -11.32 5.66 5.48
N LEU A 72 -11.48 6.75 6.24
CA LEU A 72 -10.62 7.08 7.38
C LEU A 72 -10.93 6.26 8.62
N ASN A 73 -12.20 5.98 8.90
CA ASN A 73 -12.60 5.34 10.14
C ASN A 73 -12.70 3.81 10.03
N ARG A 74 -12.87 3.27 8.81
CA ARG A 74 -13.05 1.83 8.61
C ARG A 74 -12.00 1.22 7.70
N SER A 75 -11.90 1.69 6.46
CA SER A 75 -11.06 1.04 5.45
C SER A 75 -9.57 1.13 5.80
N LEU A 76 -9.06 2.33 6.08
CA LEU A 76 -7.64 2.54 6.35
C LEU A 76 -7.17 1.84 7.65
N PRO A 77 -7.90 1.92 8.78
CA PRO A 77 -7.56 1.13 9.98
C PRO A 77 -7.62 -0.37 9.71
N GLY A 78 -8.61 -0.84 8.95
CA GLY A 78 -8.73 -2.26 8.58
C GLY A 78 -7.54 -2.75 7.75
N ILE A 79 -7.13 -1.98 6.73
CA ILE A 79 -5.94 -2.26 5.93
C ILE A 79 -4.69 -2.27 6.80
N HIS A 80 -4.55 -1.30 7.71
CA HIS A 80 -3.42 -1.25 8.62
C HIS A 80 -3.35 -2.48 9.53
N ALA A 81 -4.47 -2.89 10.12
CA ALA A 81 -4.53 -4.08 10.97
C ALA A 81 -4.11 -5.34 10.18
N LYS A 82 -4.63 -5.50 8.96
CA LYS A 82 -4.23 -6.62 8.08
C LYS A 82 -2.77 -6.58 7.67
N ALA A 83 -2.20 -5.39 7.45
CA ALA A 83 -0.77 -5.25 7.20
C ALA A 83 0.08 -5.68 8.41
N GLN A 84 -0.36 -5.41 9.64
CA GLN A 84 0.31 -5.90 10.85
C GLN A 84 0.23 -7.42 10.98
N GLU A 85 -0.94 -8.02 10.69
CA GLU A 85 -1.09 -9.49 10.66
C GLU A 85 -0.10 -10.13 9.67
N ILE A 86 0.00 -9.57 8.46
CA ILE A 86 0.96 -10.04 7.45
C ILE A 86 2.41 -9.90 7.94
N LYS A 87 2.75 -8.79 8.60
CA LYS A 87 4.08 -8.58 9.16
C LYS A 87 4.44 -9.63 10.22
N ALA A 88 3.47 -10.04 11.04
CA ALA A 88 3.66 -11.11 12.01
C ALA A 88 3.92 -12.47 11.32
N ILE A 89 3.26 -12.73 10.19
CA ILE A 89 3.51 -13.92 9.37
C ILE A 89 4.94 -13.91 8.82
N PHE A 90 5.41 -12.79 8.27
CA PHE A 90 6.80 -12.69 7.80
C PHE A 90 7.80 -12.97 8.92
N HIS A 91 7.57 -12.45 10.12
CA HIS A 91 8.45 -12.76 11.24
C HIS A 91 8.46 -14.24 11.64
N ARG A 92 7.34 -14.95 11.46
CA ARG A 92 7.28 -16.42 11.65
C ARG A 92 8.06 -17.15 10.56
N ILE A 93 8.01 -16.65 9.32
CA ILE A 93 8.78 -17.19 8.20
C ILE A 93 10.28 -17.01 8.45
N ASP A 94 10.72 -15.81 8.88
CA ASP A 94 12.13 -15.53 9.18
C ASP A 94 12.70 -16.49 10.24
N LYS A 95 11.94 -16.73 11.32
CA LYS A 95 12.33 -17.69 12.38
C LYS A 95 12.42 -19.12 11.87
N LEU A 96 11.50 -19.50 10.98
CA LEU A 96 11.53 -20.82 10.37
C LEU A 96 12.76 -20.97 9.47
N GLU A 97 13.13 -19.94 8.73
CA GLU A 97 14.32 -19.94 7.89
C GLU A 97 15.61 -20.04 8.73
N GLU A 98 15.70 -19.29 9.84
CA GLU A 98 16.81 -19.42 10.79
C GLU A 98 16.91 -20.83 11.35
N PHE A 99 15.78 -21.40 11.78
CA PHE A 99 15.73 -22.77 12.26
C PHE A 99 16.21 -23.78 11.20
N VAL A 100 15.71 -23.68 9.96
CA VAL A 100 16.15 -24.54 8.85
C VAL A 100 17.65 -24.38 8.58
N SER A 101 18.20 -23.18 8.70
CA SER A 101 19.64 -22.94 8.60
C SER A 101 20.41 -23.72 9.67
N VAL A 102 19.98 -23.65 10.94
CA VAL A 102 20.61 -24.40 12.04
C VAL A 102 20.52 -25.91 11.80
N VAL A 103 19.38 -26.42 11.34
CA VAL A 103 19.23 -27.85 11.02
C VAL A 103 20.20 -28.26 9.90
N ARG A 104 20.30 -27.45 8.83
CA ARG A 104 21.22 -27.72 7.72
C ARG A 104 22.67 -27.80 8.20
N ASP A 105 23.09 -26.83 9.00
CA ASP A 105 24.47 -26.76 9.49
C ASP A 105 24.79 -27.95 10.41
N ASN A 106 23.86 -28.35 11.28
CA ASN A 106 24.00 -29.54 12.13
C ASN A 106 24.08 -30.84 11.32
N VAL A 107 23.27 -31.00 10.26
CA VAL A 107 23.33 -32.16 9.37
C VAL A 107 24.65 -32.22 8.62
N ALA A 108 25.16 -31.07 8.14
CA ALA A 108 26.46 -31.00 7.47
C ALA A 108 27.61 -31.41 8.40
N THR A 109 27.61 -30.94 9.65
CA THR A 109 28.59 -31.37 10.65
C THR A 109 28.50 -32.87 10.92
N MET A 110 27.29 -33.42 11.05
CA MET A 110 27.10 -34.84 11.27
C MET A 110 27.60 -35.69 10.07
N GLU A 111 27.35 -35.23 8.84
CA GLU A 111 27.84 -35.89 7.63
C GLU A 111 29.38 -35.88 7.57
N GLU A 112 30.02 -34.77 7.94
CA GLU A 112 31.49 -34.67 8.01
C GLU A 112 32.09 -35.63 9.05
N GLU A 113 31.53 -35.68 10.26
CA GLU A 113 32.00 -36.59 11.32
C GLU A 113 31.84 -38.06 10.92
N VAL A 114 30.71 -38.44 10.30
CA VAL A 114 30.50 -39.80 9.81
C VAL A 114 31.52 -40.15 8.73
N ASN A 115 31.75 -39.25 7.78
CA ASN A 115 32.72 -39.47 6.70
C ASN A 115 34.17 -39.57 7.23
N GLU A 116 34.53 -38.80 8.26
CA GLU A 116 35.83 -38.93 8.95
C GLU A 116 35.98 -40.31 9.60
N VAL A 117 34.97 -40.76 10.35
CA VAL A 117 34.97 -42.06 11.03
C VAL A 117 35.04 -43.21 10.03
N GLU A 118 34.26 -43.17 8.95
CA GLU A 118 34.28 -44.18 7.90
C GLU A 118 35.66 -44.27 7.21
N LYS A 119 36.27 -43.12 6.93
CA LYS A 119 37.62 -43.04 6.35
C LYS A 119 38.68 -43.59 7.30
N GLU A 120 38.63 -43.23 8.59
CA GLU A 120 39.55 -43.76 9.61
C GLU A 120 39.38 -45.28 9.76
N GLN A 121 38.13 -45.79 9.79
CA GLN A 121 37.86 -47.22 9.90
C GLN A 121 38.34 -48.01 8.68
N GLY A 122 38.06 -47.52 7.47
CA GLY A 122 38.53 -48.13 6.22
C GLY A 122 40.06 -48.13 6.10
N THR A 123 40.70 -47.04 6.52
CA THR A 123 42.16 -46.91 6.55
C THR A 123 42.80 -47.85 7.58
N LEU A 124 42.24 -47.93 8.79
CA LEU A 124 42.73 -48.83 9.85
C LEU A 124 42.59 -50.31 9.45
N HIS A 125 41.50 -50.70 8.80
CA HIS A 125 41.34 -52.05 8.28
C HIS A 125 42.34 -52.38 7.16
N SER A 126 42.59 -51.43 6.26
CA SER A 126 43.57 -51.59 5.18
C SER A 126 45.00 -51.71 5.70
N ILE A 127 45.40 -50.86 6.65
CA ILE A 127 46.73 -50.93 7.30
C ILE A 127 46.89 -52.23 8.10
N LYS A 128 45.84 -52.69 8.80
CA LYS A 128 45.88 -53.98 9.52
C LYS A 128 46.11 -55.16 8.56
N ASN A 129 45.44 -55.16 7.40
CA ASN A 129 45.62 -56.19 6.39
C ASN A 129 47.04 -56.15 5.79
N LEU A 130 47.58 -54.95 5.51
CA LEU A 130 48.95 -54.78 5.02
C LEU A 130 50.03 -55.20 6.04
N LEU A 131 49.85 -54.86 7.32
CA LEU A 131 50.78 -55.27 8.38
C LEU A 131 50.71 -56.77 8.68
N SER A 132 49.56 -57.41 8.45
CA SER A 132 49.42 -58.87 8.60
C SER A 132 50.11 -59.68 7.48
N ALA A 133 50.49 -59.04 6.38
CA ALA A 133 51.13 -59.67 5.23
C ALA A 133 52.67 -59.57 5.25
N LEU A 134 53.28 -58.87 6.22
CA LEU A 134 54.73 -58.75 6.36
C LEU A 134 55.25 -59.67 7.47
N PRO A 135 56.19 -60.61 7.18
CA PRO A 135 56.76 -61.45 8.21
C PRO A 135 57.91 -60.70 8.89
N VAL A 136 57.70 -60.16 10.10
CA VAL A 136 58.80 -59.53 10.86
C VAL A 136 58.76 -59.93 12.34
N PHE A 137 59.78 -60.70 12.73
CA PHE A 137 60.32 -60.77 14.09
C PHE A 137 60.96 -59.42 14.45
N THR A 138 60.60 -58.78 15.57
CA THR A 138 61.51 -58.22 16.61
C THR A 138 60.83 -57.27 17.62
N THR A 139 61.20 -57.50 18.87
CA THR A 139 61.46 -56.64 20.04
C THR A 139 60.95 -55.18 20.12
N LYS A 140 60.06 -54.96 21.11
CA LYS A 140 59.83 -53.78 21.99
C LYS A 140 60.14 -52.36 21.47
N ARG A 141 59.06 -51.60 21.24
CA ARG A 141 58.77 -50.31 21.91
C ARG A 141 57.26 -50.04 21.82
N SER A 142 56.54 -50.29 22.91
CA SER A 142 55.12 -49.95 23.03
C SER A 142 55.01 -48.43 23.18
N THR A 143 54.64 -47.74 22.10
CA THR A 143 53.87 -46.51 22.22
C THR A 143 52.43 -46.95 22.44
N GLY A 144 51.89 -46.70 23.64
CA GLY A 144 50.58 -47.18 24.05
C GLY A 144 49.48 -46.80 23.06
N PRO A 145 48.40 -47.59 22.98
CA PRO A 145 47.27 -47.30 22.09
C PRO A 145 46.73 -45.91 22.40
N LYS A 146 46.58 -45.06 21.37
CA LYS A 146 45.84 -43.80 21.51
C LYS A 146 44.44 -44.15 22.05
N PRO A 147 43.95 -43.42 23.07
CA PRO A 147 42.64 -43.70 23.63
C PRO A 147 41.59 -43.59 22.52
N PRO A 148 40.56 -44.47 22.51
CA PRO A 148 39.46 -44.32 21.57
C PRO A 148 38.86 -42.92 21.75
N LYS A 149 38.68 -42.18 20.64
CA LYS A 149 37.95 -40.90 20.65
C LYS A 149 36.61 -41.17 21.34
N LYS A 150 36.39 -40.59 22.52
CA LYS A 150 35.13 -40.74 23.25
C LYS A 150 34.04 -40.06 22.43
N PHE A 151 33.05 -40.83 22.00
CA PHE A 151 31.85 -40.28 21.38
C PHE A 151 31.24 -39.25 22.34
N THR A 152 31.23 -38.00 21.92
CA THR A 152 30.57 -36.91 22.63
C THR A 152 29.30 -36.64 21.85
N PRO A 153 28.11 -36.99 22.37
CA PRO A 153 26.87 -36.75 21.67
C PRO A 153 26.77 -35.27 21.32
N LEU A 154 26.51 -34.95 20.04
CA LEU A 154 26.22 -33.59 19.65
C LEU A 154 24.98 -33.09 20.39
N GLU A 155 25.01 -31.82 20.78
CA GLU A 155 23.86 -31.18 21.39
C GLU A 155 22.80 -30.96 20.31
N ILE A 156 21.83 -31.87 20.27
CA ILE A 156 20.76 -31.85 19.28
C ILE A 156 19.92 -30.60 19.53
N PHE A 157 19.76 -29.76 18.51
CA PHE A 157 18.94 -28.55 18.58
C PHE A 157 17.52 -28.90 19.07
N LYS A 158 16.98 -28.09 19.98
CA LYS A 158 15.62 -28.28 20.49
C LYS A 158 14.67 -27.39 19.72
N THR A 159 13.66 -28.00 19.10
CA THR A 159 12.61 -27.27 18.36
C THR A 159 11.91 -26.22 19.23
N SER A 160 11.84 -26.45 20.54
CA SER A 160 11.27 -25.51 21.53
C SER A 160 11.98 -24.16 21.58
N ASP A 161 13.25 -24.11 21.19
CA ASP A 161 14.09 -22.92 21.34
C ASP A 161 13.84 -21.94 20.17
N TYR A 162 13.32 -22.45 19.05
CA TYR A 162 13.03 -21.68 17.83
C TYR A 162 11.53 -21.52 17.55
N ILE A 163 10.72 -22.51 17.94
CA ILE A 163 9.26 -22.53 17.74
C ILE A 163 8.59 -22.58 19.11
N LYS A 164 8.13 -21.42 19.59
CA LYS A 164 7.24 -21.37 20.75
C LYS A 164 5.84 -21.82 20.33
N ALA A 165 5.29 -22.81 21.03
CA ALA A 165 3.88 -23.14 20.90
C ALA A 165 3.06 -21.88 21.24
N GLU A 166 2.17 -21.49 20.35
CA GLU A 166 1.24 -20.38 20.57
C GLU A 166 0.37 -20.74 21.79
N PRO A 167 0.24 -19.86 22.80
CA PRO A 167 -0.68 -20.10 23.90
C PRO A 167 -2.07 -20.24 23.30
N ALA A 168 -2.74 -21.36 23.58
CA ALA A 168 -4.10 -21.62 23.15
C ALA A 168 -4.96 -20.38 23.44
N GLU A 169 -5.41 -19.68 22.39
CA GLU A 169 -6.31 -18.56 22.52
C GLU A 169 -7.53 -19.03 23.32
N ALA A 170 -7.70 -18.48 24.51
CA ALA A 170 -8.93 -18.63 25.26
C ALA A 170 -10.04 -17.98 24.42
N THR A 171 -10.90 -18.82 23.84
CA THR A 171 -12.08 -18.37 23.11
C THR A 171 -12.88 -17.39 23.98
N PRO A 172 -13.17 -16.16 23.53
CA PRO A 172 -14.12 -15.31 24.24
C PRO A 172 -15.50 -15.93 24.09
N ASN A 173 -16.11 -16.23 25.23
CA ASN A 173 -17.45 -16.77 25.36
C ASN A 173 -18.47 -15.87 24.64
N PRO A 174 -19.26 -16.35 23.66
CA PRO A 174 -20.26 -15.56 22.97
C PRO A 174 -21.60 -15.63 23.72
N GLU A 175 -21.67 -15.20 24.97
CA GLU A 175 -22.94 -15.10 25.71
C GLU A 175 -22.90 -13.94 26.70
N ALA A 176 -23.44 -12.78 26.28
CA ALA A 176 -24.23 -11.83 27.07
C ALA A 176 -24.27 -10.45 26.36
N ASN A 177 -25.31 -10.24 25.55
CA ASN A 177 -26.08 -8.99 25.53
C ASN A 177 -27.21 -9.11 24.50
N SER A 178 -28.20 -9.95 24.83
CA SER A 178 -29.59 -9.55 24.62
C SER A 178 -29.97 -8.59 25.75
N GLU A 179 -30.80 -7.60 25.43
CA GLU A 179 -31.41 -6.60 26.34
C GLU A 179 -30.56 -5.35 26.61
N ASN A 180 -30.78 -4.27 25.84
CA ASN A 180 -31.53 -3.13 26.36
C ASN A 180 -31.92 -2.13 25.25
N THR A 181 -33.23 -1.92 25.12
CA THR A 181 -34.00 -0.80 24.52
C THR A 181 -33.62 -0.24 23.15
#